data_AF-A0A1U7WHU7-F1
#
_entry.id   AF-A0A1U7WHU7-F1
#
_cell.length_a   1.000
_cell.length_b   1.000
_cell.length_c   1.000
_cell.angle_alpha   90.00
_cell.angle_beta   90.00
_cell.angle_gamma   90.00
#
_symmetry.space_group_name_H-M   'P 1'
#
loop_
_entity.id
_entity.type
_entity.pdbx_description
1 polymer ?
#
loop_
_entity_poly.entity_id
_entity_poly.type
_entity_poly.pdbx_seq_one_letter_code
_entity_poly.pdbx_strand_id
1 'polypeptide(L)'
;MPQSAMYQFLTSSKLDIQMHERKQISGQIYPLQNRSFKSRWSDEELRLATGTGASHLIHQLQLRSAYAGVPGSSGTRDNSGEPLVTSYHSKFMGTVDYIWHTTDFVPVRVLDTLPIDVLSRTRGLPSKKWGSDHLALVCELAFTDGGSET
;
A
#
# COMPACT_ATOMS: atom_id res chain seq x y z
N MET A 1 5.84 -4.20 -6.77
CA MET A 1 4.42 -3.82 -6.70
C MET A 1 3.90 -4.32 -5.37
N PRO A 2 3.54 -3.44 -4.43
CA PRO A 2 2.67 -3.83 -3.33
C PRO A 2 1.43 -4.48 -3.96
N GLN A 3 1.25 -5.77 -3.70
CA GLN A 3 0.29 -6.60 -4.43
C GLN A 3 -1.11 -6.49 -3.81
N SER A 4 -1.59 -5.27 -3.56
CA SER A 4 -2.94 -5.05 -3.04
C SER A 4 -3.85 -4.44 -4.10
N ALA A 5 -5.12 -4.86 -4.09
CA ALA A 5 -6.14 -4.27 -4.95
C ALA A 5 -6.35 -2.79 -4.59
N MET A 6 -6.19 -2.43 -3.32
CA MET A 6 -6.26 -1.03 -2.88
C MET A 6 -5.15 -0.16 -3.48
N TYR A 7 -3.91 -0.65 -3.50
CA TYR A 7 -2.80 0.09 -4.12
C TYR A 7 -3.04 0.29 -5.62
N GLN A 8 -3.51 -0.75 -6.31
CA GLN A 8 -3.90 -0.66 -7.73
C GLN A 8 -5.04 0.33 -7.95
N PHE A 9 -6.05 0.34 -7.07
CA PHE A 9 -7.16 1.28 -7.17
C PHE A 9 -6.68 2.73 -7.07
N LEU A 10 -5.88 3.03 -6.03
CA LEU A 10 -5.37 4.38 -5.77
C LEU A 10 -4.43 4.90 -6.88
N THR A 11 -3.68 4.01 -7.53
CA THR A 11 -2.74 4.39 -8.60
C THR A 11 -3.38 4.46 -9.98
N SER A 12 -4.31 3.57 -10.30
CA SER A 12 -4.93 3.49 -11.63
C SER A 12 -6.27 4.23 -11.73
N SER A 13 -6.80 4.71 -10.61
CA SER A 13 -8.13 5.34 -10.49
C SER A 13 -9.32 4.44 -10.81
N LYS A 14 -9.09 3.15 -11.12
CA LYS A 14 -10.13 2.19 -11.49
C LYS A 14 -9.82 0.82 -10.92
N LEU A 15 -10.82 0.15 -10.39
CA LEU A 15 -10.68 -1.22 -9.90
C LEU A 15 -11.95 -2.01 -10.20
N ASP A 16 -11.80 -3.16 -10.85
CA ASP A 16 -12.87 -4.15 -10.88
C ASP A 16 -12.69 -5.12 -9.71
N ILE A 17 -13.52 -4.99 -8.68
CA ILE A 17 -13.40 -5.81 -7.45
C ILE A 17 -13.66 -7.29 -7.71
N GLN A 18 -14.33 -7.66 -8.81
CA GLN A 18 -14.55 -9.06 -9.18
C GLN A 18 -13.27 -9.76 -9.63
N MET A 19 -12.25 -9.00 -10.05
CA MET A 19 -10.94 -9.52 -10.44
C MET A 19 -10.04 -9.84 -9.23
N HIS A 20 -10.49 -9.51 -8.02
CA HIS A 20 -9.73 -9.73 -6.78
C HIS A 20 -10.51 -10.65 -5.84
N GLU A 21 -9.77 -11.52 -5.13
CA GLU A 21 -10.38 -12.29 -4.05
C GLU A 21 -10.81 -11.37 -2.92
N ARG A 22 -12.08 -11.47 -2.50
CA ARG A 22 -12.66 -10.62 -1.44
C ARG A 22 -11.85 -10.58 -0.14
N LYS A 23 -11.16 -11.67 0.20
CA LYS A 23 -10.33 -11.78 1.41
C LYS A 23 -8.90 -11.24 1.23
N GLN A 24 -8.53 -10.85 0.01
CA GLN A 24 -7.19 -10.42 -0.35
C GLN A 24 -7.14 -8.99 -0.89
N ILE A 25 -8.26 -8.25 -0.87
CA ILE A 25 -8.35 -6.88 -1.38
C ILE A 25 -7.33 -5.95 -0.70
N SER A 26 -7.17 -6.07 0.62
CA SER A 26 -6.24 -5.24 1.41
C SER A 26 -4.77 -5.61 1.22
N GLY A 27 -4.47 -6.68 0.47
CA GLY A 27 -3.11 -7.08 0.13
C GLY A 27 -2.43 -7.94 1.18
N GLN A 28 -2.00 -9.12 0.71
CA GLN A 28 -0.96 -9.98 1.26
C GLN A 28 -1.35 -10.92 2.42
N ILE A 29 -1.43 -12.21 2.07
CA ILE A 29 -1.36 -13.36 2.99
C ILE A 29 0.03 -13.98 2.81
N TYR A 30 0.81 -14.12 3.90
CA TYR A 30 2.02 -14.96 3.95
C TYR A 30 1.87 -16.00 5.08
N PRO A 31 2.53 -17.16 4.98
CA PRO A 31 2.12 -18.32 4.20
C PRO A 31 1.47 -19.37 5.11
N LEU A 32 0.15 -19.49 5.14
CA LEU A 32 -0.50 -20.71 5.65
C LEU A 32 -1.91 -20.88 5.11
N GLN A 33 -2.05 -20.96 3.78
CA GLN A 33 -2.97 -21.89 3.13
C GLN A 33 -2.98 -21.58 1.63
N ASN A 34 -2.46 -22.53 0.87
CA ASN A 34 -2.72 -22.72 -0.55
C ASN A 34 -4.18 -23.15 -0.75
N ARG A 35 -5.11 -22.34 -0.24
CA ARG A 35 -6.53 -22.54 -0.43
C ARG A 35 -6.90 -21.68 -1.62
N SER A 36 -6.88 -22.32 -2.79
CA SER A 36 -7.54 -21.85 -4.01
C SER A 36 -9.05 -21.72 -3.74
N PHE A 37 -9.43 -20.72 -2.95
CA PHE A 37 -10.79 -20.24 -2.93
C PHE A 37 -10.86 -19.13 -3.97
N LYS A 38 -11.09 -19.53 -5.24
CA LYS A 38 -11.69 -18.65 -6.24
C LYS A 38 -13.13 -18.34 -5.80
N SER A 39 -13.26 -17.60 -4.71
CA SER A 39 -14.51 -17.06 -4.20
C SER A 39 -14.84 -15.89 -5.12
N ARG A 40 -15.52 -16.18 -6.24
CA ARG A 40 -16.18 -15.12 -7.00
C ARG A 40 -17.20 -14.47 -6.08
N TRP A 41 -17.23 -13.15 -6.13
CA TRP A 41 -18.28 -12.37 -5.49
C TRP A 41 -19.64 -12.82 -6.02
N SER A 42 -20.57 -13.14 -5.11
CA SER A 42 -21.98 -13.29 -5.48
C SER A 42 -22.63 -11.93 -5.72
N ASP A 43 -23.75 -11.89 -6.44
CA ASP A 43 -24.50 -10.65 -6.65
C ASP A 43 -25.00 -10.05 -5.33
N GLU A 44 -25.35 -10.91 -4.37
CA GLU A 44 -25.73 -10.50 -3.01
C GLU A 44 -24.53 -9.90 -2.26
N GLU A 45 -23.35 -10.54 -2.33
CA GLU A 45 -22.13 -10.00 -1.70
C GLU A 45 -21.74 -8.64 -2.31
N LEU A 46 -21.83 -8.49 -3.63
CA LEU A 46 -21.60 -7.21 -4.31
C LEU A 46 -22.60 -6.15 -3.86
N ARG A 47 -23.89 -6.52 -3.79
CA ARG A 47 -24.94 -5.62 -3.34
C ARG A 47 -24.71 -5.17 -1.90
N LEU A 48 -24.32 -6.08 -1.01
CA LEU A 48 -24.03 -5.78 0.39
C LEU A 48 -22.78 -4.90 0.55
N ALA A 49 -21.70 -5.18 -0.18
CA ALA A 49 -20.46 -4.43 -0.08
C ALA A 49 -20.52 -3.03 -0.71
N THR A 50 -21.30 -2.85 -1.78
CA THR A 50 -21.32 -1.61 -2.57
C THR A 50 -22.63 -0.82 -2.49
N GLY A 51 -23.69 -1.42 -1.95
CA GLY A 51 -25.06 -0.88 -1.96
C GLY A 51 -25.74 -0.92 -3.33
N THR A 52 -24.98 -0.90 -4.42
CA THR A 52 -25.48 -0.75 -5.80
C THR A 52 -25.26 -1.99 -6.67
N GLY A 53 -24.51 -2.98 -6.19
CA GLY A 53 -24.10 -4.15 -6.97
C GLY A 53 -23.05 -3.82 -8.05
N ALA A 54 -22.51 -2.60 -8.06
CA ALA A 54 -21.45 -2.22 -8.97
C ALA A 54 -20.16 -2.96 -8.63
N SER A 55 -19.46 -3.47 -9.64
CA SER A 55 -18.14 -4.08 -9.46
C SER A 55 -16.98 -3.12 -9.74
N HIS A 56 -17.25 -2.04 -10.46
CA HIS A 56 -16.23 -1.08 -10.89
C HIS A 56 -16.18 0.11 -9.96
N LEU A 57 -15.07 0.26 -9.24
CA LEU A 57 -14.76 1.44 -8.45
C LEU A 57 -13.97 2.41 -9.31
N ILE A 58 -14.30 3.70 -9.23
CA ILE A 58 -13.62 4.77 -9.96
C ILE A 58 -13.44 5.97 -9.01
N HIS A 59 -12.27 6.60 -9.05
CA HIS A 59 -12.06 7.92 -8.45
C HIS A 59 -11.46 8.89 -9.47
N GLN A 60 -11.48 10.18 -9.16
CA GLN A 60 -10.91 11.23 -10.01
C GLN A 60 -9.62 11.84 -9.44
N LEU A 61 -9.18 11.36 -8.28
CA LEU A 61 -7.97 11.85 -7.61
C LEU A 61 -6.72 11.45 -8.40
N GLN A 62 -5.86 12.41 -8.73
CA GLN A 62 -4.57 12.16 -9.40
C GLN A 62 -3.48 11.89 -8.36
N LEU A 63 -3.58 10.74 -7.68
CA LEU A 63 -2.69 10.40 -6.57
C LEU A 63 -1.39 9.75 -7.06
N ARG A 64 -0.30 10.09 -6.38
CA ARG A 64 1.00 9.44 -6.53
C ARG A 64 1.55 9.08 -5.16
N SER A 65 2.33 8.00 -5.10
CA SER A 65 2.99 7.62 -3.85
C SER A 65 4.22 8.50 -3.63
N ALA A 66 4.34 9.03 -2.42
CA ALA A 66 5.52 9.79 -2.01
C ALA A 66 6.77 8.91 -1.97
N TYR A 67 6.66 7.66 -1.53
CA TYR A 67 7.79 6.75 -1.41
C TYR A 67 8.27 6.27 -2.79
N ALA A 68 7.35 5.99 -3.71
CA ALA A 68 7.70 5.67 -5.10
C ALA A 68 8.34 6.85 -5.85
N GLY A 69 8.02 8.09 -5.44
CA GLY A 69 8.56 9.32 -6.03
C GLY A 69 9.97 9.69 -5.60
N VAL A 70 10.53 9.04 -4.56
CA VAL A 70 11.87 9.32 -4.03
C VAL A 70 12.76 8.09 -4.18
N PRO A 71 13.98 8.22 -4.74
CA PRO A 71 14.91 7.10 -4.84
C PRO A 71 15.20 6.47 -3.47
N GLY A 72 15.21 5.14 -3.42
CA GLY A 72 15.55 4.38 -2.23
C GLY A 72 16.50 3.22 -2.52
N SER A 73 16.82 2.46 -1.47
CA SER A 73 17.78 1.35 -1.57
C SER A 73 17.09 0.02 -1.90
N SER A 74 17.75 -0.86 -2.65
CA SER A 74 17.19 -2.18 -3.02
C SER A 74 16.93 -3.12 -1.83
N GLY A 75 17.56 -2.86 -0.67
CA GLY A 75 17.32 -3.60 0.57
C GLY A 75 16.10 -3.12 1.38
N THR A 76 15.49 -1.99 1.00
CA THR A 76 14.38 -1.35 1.71
C THR A 76 13.19 -1.05 0.79
N ARG A 77 13.40 -1.03 -0.54
CA ARG A 77 12.39 -0.75 -1.55
C ARG A 77 12.13 -1.93 -2.49
N ASP A 78 10.88 -2.04 -2.94
CA ASP A 78 10.48 -2.96 -4.00
C ASP A 78 10.66 -2.34 -5.41
N ASN A 79 10.33 -3.10 -6.45
CA ASN A 79 10.45 -2.65 -7.85
C ASN A 79 9.54 -1.46 -8.21
N SER A 80 8.58 -1.10 -7.35
CA SER A 80 7.70 0.04 -7.52
C SER A 80 8.18 1.25 -6.71
N GLY A 81 9.29 1.14 -5.99
CA GLY A 81 9.83 2.20 -5.13
C GLY A 81 9.16 2.27 -3.76
N GLU A 82 8.28 1.33 -3.42
CA GLU A 82 7.60 1.30 -2.13
C GLU A 82 8.43 0.58 -1.07
N PRO A 83 8.27 0.88 0.23
CA PRO A 83 8.88 0.09 1.29
C PRO A 83 8.58 -1.40 1.10
N LEU A 84 9.55 -2.25 1.43
CA LEU A 84 9.33 -3.70 1.48
C LEU A 84 8.44 -4.11 2.65
N VAL A 85 8.52 -3.36 3.76
CA VAL A 85 7.80 -3.65 5.00
C VAL A 85 7.40 -2.33 5.66
N THR A 86 6.11 -2.17 5.95
CA THR A 86 5.58 -1.11 6.83
C THR A 86 4.91 -1.69 8.07
N SER A 87 4.53 -2.97 8.05
CA SER A 87 4.02 -3.70 9.21
C SER A 87 4.70 -5.06 9.34
N TYR A 88 5.11 -5.41 10.55
CA TYR A 88 5.77 -6.68 10.83
C TYR A 88 5.39 -7.26 12.20
N HIS A 89 4.72 -8.39 12.21
CA HIS A 89 4.45 -9.19 13.41
C HIS A 89 4.49 -10.69 13.10
N SER A 90 4.14 -11.53 14.07
CA SER A 90 4.25 -13.00 13.97
C SER A 90 3.42 -13.65 12.85
N LYS A 91 2.48 -12.93 12.24
CA LYS A 91 1.59 -13.45 11.18
C LYS A 91 1.65 -12.64 9.89
N PHE A 92 2.40 -11.55 9.85
CA PHE A 92 2.42 -10.64 8.71
C PHE A 92 3.76 -9.92 8.62
N MET A 93 4.30 -9.81 7.42
CA MET A 93 5.40 -8.92 7.07
C MET A 93 5.11 -8.39 5.67
N GLY A 94 4.91 -7.09 5.54
CA GLY A 94 4.59 -6.48 4.25
C GLY A 94 4.22 -5.01 4.36
N THR A 95 3.69 -4.48 3.26
CA THR A 95 3.43 -3.05 3.08
C THR A 95 1.94 -2.79 2.95
N VAL A 96 1.41 -2.08 3.94
CA VAL A 96 -0.01 -1.71 4.07
C VAL A 96 -0.22 -0.23 4.37
N ASP A 97 0.85 0.50 4.63
CA ASP A 97 0.85 1.93 4.93
C ASP A 97 1.44 2.69 3.74
N TYR A 98 0.85 3.84 3.40
CA TYR A 98 1.23 4.63 2.24
C TYR A 98 1.03 6.11 2.53
N ILE A 99 1.85 6.97 1.91
CA ILE A 99 1.62 8.41 1.85
C ILE A 99 1.35 8.78 0.39
N TRP A 100 0.13 9.26 0.12
CA TRP A 100 -0.30 9.71 -1.19
C TRP A 100 -0.30 11.23 -1.27
N HIS A 101 0.04 11.77 -2.43
CA HIS A 101 -0.02 13.20 -2.70
C HIS A 101 -0.63 13.49 -4.08
N THR A 102 -1.19 14.69 -4.24
CA THR A 102 -1.61 15.22 -5.54
C THR A 102 -0.42 15.82 -6.30
N THR A 103 -0.67 16.26 -7.53
CA THR A 103 0.34 16.90 -8.40
C THR A 103 0.88 18.22 -7.89
N ASP A 104 0.23 18.83 -6.89
CA ASP A 104 0.62 20.12 -6.31
C ASP A 104 1.80 19.97 -5.33
N PHE A 105 2.18 18.73 -5.02
CA PHE A 105 3.27 18.41 -4.12
C PHE A 105 4.33 17.56 -4.82
N VAL A 106 5.59 17.84 -4.49
CA VAL A 106 6.75 17.03 -4.87
C VAL A 106 7.36 16.45 -3.59
N PRO A 107 7.52 15.12 -3.47
CA PRO A 107 8.24 14.53 -2.36
C PRO A 107 9.74 14.82 -2.52
N VAL A 108 10.29 15.56 -1.56
CA VAL A 108 11.70 15.98 -1.54
C VAL A 108 12.56 14.87 -0.97
N ARG A 109 12.11 14.27 0.14
CA ARG A 109 12.79 13.18 0.83
C ARG A 109 11.82 12.40 1.68
N VAL A 110 12.14 11.14 1.93
CA VAL A 110 11.39 10.26 2.83
C VAL A 110 12.32 9.66 3.88
N LEU A 111 11.77 9.35 5.05
CA LEU A 111 12.46 8.48 6.00
C LEU A 111 12.40 7.05 5.48
N ASP A 112 13.55 6.46 5.17
CA ASP A 112 13.61 5.07 4.72
C ASP A 112 13.25 4.10 5.86
N THR A 113 12.71 2.93 5.48
CA THR A 113 12.37 1.84 6.40
C THR A 113 13.60 0.99 6.69
N LEU A 114 13.49 0.11 7.68
CA LEU A 114 14.59 -0.78 8.03
C LEU A 114 14.75 -1.91 6.99
N PRO A 115 15.99 -2.29 6.65
CA PRO A 115 16.24 -3.46 5.82
C PRO A 115 15.63 -4.74 6.39
N ILE A 116 15.19 -5.66 5.52
CA ILE A 116 14.55 -6.92 5.93
C ILE A 116 15.46 -7.77 6.85
N ASP A 117 16.76 -7.79 6.60
CA ASP A 117 17.72 -8.56 7.39
C ASP A 117 17.89 -8.00 8.82
N VAL A 118 17.65 -6.70 9.01
CA VAL A 118 17.61 -6.05 10.33
C VAL A 118 16.28 -6.35 11.01
N LEU A 119 15.16 -6.20 10.30
CA LEU A 119 13.83 -6.47 10.84
C LEU A 119 13.69 -7.92 11.30
N SER A 120 14.11 -8.89 10.48
CA SER A 120 13.97 -10.32 10.78
C SER A 120 14.67 -10.75 12.09
N ARG A 121 15.69 -10.01 12.55
CA ARG A 121 16.37 -10.25 13.84
C ARG A 121 15.49 -9.93 15.04
N THR A 122 14.46 -9.10 14.88
CA THR A 122 13.52 -8.74 15.96
C THR A 122 12.49 -9.83 16.24
N ARG A 123 12.28 -10.77 15.30
CA ARG A 123 11.23 -11.81 15.33
C ARG A 123 9.79 -11.27 15.34
N GLY A 124 9.61 -10.01 14.95
CA GLY A 124 8.32 -9.33 14.92
C GLY A 124 8.31 -8.09 15.81
N LEU A 125 7.36 -7.23 15.53
CA LEU A 125 7.05 -6.04 16.30
C LEU A 125 5.60 -6.17 16.86
N PRO A 126 5.22 -5.40 17.92
CA PRO A 126 6.09 -4.58 18.75
C PRO A 126 7.14 -5.42 19.51
N SER A 127 8.15 -4.75 20.06
CA SER A 127 9.21 -5.37 20.86
C SER A 127 9.60 -4.47 22.03
N LYS A 128 10.50 -4.92 22.91
CA LYS A 128 11.00 -4.09 24.02
C LYS A 128 11.57 -2.73 23.57
N LYS A 129 12.03 -2.62 22.32
CA LYS A 129 12.59 -1.38 21.74
C LYS A 129 11.62 -0.62 20.86
N TRP A 130 10.51 -1.23 20.46
CA TRP A 130 9.60 -0.72 19.43
C TRP A 130 8.15 -0.85 19.90
N GLY A 131 7.47 0.27 20.11
CA GLY A 131 6.13 0.29 20.70
C GLY A 131 4.98 -0.07 19.75
N SER A 132 5.23 -0.18 18.45
CA SER A 132 4.24 -0.53 17.42
C SER A 132 4.76 -1.67 16.55
N ASP A 133 3.84 -2.43 15.95
CA ASP A 133 4.09 -3.38 14.88
C ASP A 133 4.27 -2.74 13.50
N HIS A 134 3.94 -1.44 13.37
CA HIS A 134 4.15 -0.66 12.16
C HIS A 134 5.40 0.23 12.25
N LEU A 135 6.06 0.42 11.12
CA LEU A 135 7.14 1.38 10.93
C LEU A 135 6.56 2.72 10.50
N ALA A 136 7.01 3.81 11.12
CA ALA A 136 6.55 5.13 10.77
C ALA A 136 6.98 5.51 9.34
N LEU A 137 6.02 6.01 8.56
CA LEU A 137 6.31 6.66 7.29
C LEU A 137 6.38 8.17 7.50
N VAL A 138 7.40 8.80 6.91
CA VAL A 138 7.62 10.25 7.02
C VAL A 138 8.09 10.75 5.66
N CYS A 139 7.46 11.81 5.17
CA CYS A 139 7.80 12.46 3.92
C CYS A 139 7.92 13.97 4.13
N GLU A 140 8.94 14.57 3.53
CA GLU A 140 9.03 16.01 3.32
C GLU A 140 8.48 16.33 1.94
N LEU A 141 7.46 17.19 1.89
CA LEU A 141 6.82 17.65 0.66
C LEU A 141 7.16 19.12 0.42
N ALA A 142 7.41 19.46 -0.84
CA ALA A 142 7.43 20.83 -1.32
C ALA A 142 6.21 21.08 -2.20
N PHE A 143 5.72 22.32 -2.24
CA PHE A 143 4.76 22.72 -3.27
C PHE A 143 5.46 22.74 -4.63
N THR A 144 4.74 22.37 -5.68
CA THR A 144 5.18 22.74 -7.03
C THR A 144 5.10 24.26 -7.16
N ASP A 145 6.08 24.87 -7.80
CA ASP A 145 5.95 26.27 -8.20
C ASP A 145 4.78 26.33 -9.18
N GLY A 146 3.63 26.77 -8.68
CA GLY A 146 2.51 27.11 -9.54
C GLY A 146 3.05 28.14 -10.51
N GLY A 147 3.13 27.77 -11.79
CA GLY A 147 3.33 28.75 -12.84
C GLY A 147 2.37 29.88 -12.56
N SER A 148 2.92 31.06 -12.28
CA SER A 148 2.15 32.28 -12.10
C SER A 148 1.09 32.33 -13.20
N GLU A 149 -0.18 32.29 -12.83
CA GLU A 149 -1.24 32.74 -13.73
C GLU A 149 -0.96 34.22 -14.00
N THR A 150 -0.27 34.49 -15.12
CA THR A 150 -0.16 35.79 -15.79
C THR A 150 -0.73 35.67 -17.18
#